data_AF-A0A1M6Z3L7-F1
#
_entry.id   AF-A0A1M6Z3L7-F1
#
_cell.length_a   1.000
_cell.length_b   1.000
_cell.length_c   1.000
_cell.angle_alpha   90.00
_cell.angle_beta   90.00
_cell.angle_gamma   90.00
#
_symmetry.space_group_name_H-M   'P 1'
#
loop_
_entity.id
_entity.type
_entity.pdbx_description
1 polymer ?
#
loop_
_entity_poly.entity_id
_entity_poly.type
_entity_poly.pdbx_seq_one_letter_code
_entity_poly.pdbx_strand_id
1 'polypeptide(L)'
;MSMFNYGIGGNEVKVDANESILEIPSNRTLLIQKLTNEQPVGPEAVYDLQTVEAVFEKYKPSVDFDFITEEGSDLSESMVFQNLGDFGAKSIKENSPFLNKLNTEKEQAYKIVRQLSSNRGLIKAIQDPAVKEAIIELLENAKNEINNKQ
;
A
#
# COMPACT_ATOMS: atom_id res chain seq x y z
N MET A 1 -35.60 -48.13 -52.87
CA MET A 1 -34.53 -47.15 -52.61
C MET A 1 -35.20 -45.87 -52.12
N SER A 2 -35.61 -45.84 -50.86
CA SER A 2 -34.85 -45.43 -49.66
C SER A 2 -34.77 -43.91 -49.54
N MET A 3 -35.35 -43.25 -48.56
CA MET A 3 -36.32 -43.60 -47.52
C MET A 3 -36.77 -42.23 -47.04
N PHE A 4 -38.00 -41.79 -47.36
CA PHE A 4 -38.54 -40.57 -46.76
C PHE A 4 -38.73 -40.88 -45.27
N ASN A 5 -37.77 -40.46 -44.45
CA ASN A 5 -37.84 -40.65 -43.01
C ASN A 5 -38.78 -39.60 -42.43
N TYR A 6 -40.08 -39.81 -42.66
CA TYR A 6 -41.15 -39.04 -42.01
C TYR A 6 -41.31 -39.57 -40.60
N GLY A 7 -40.37 -39.18 -39.73
CA GLY A 7 -40.48 -39.38 -38.29
C GLY A 7 -41.41 -38.32 -37.72
N ILE A 8 -42.62 -38.71 -37.32
CA ILE A 8 -43.50 -37.86 -36.54
C ILE A 8 -42.96 -37.88 -35.10
N GLY A 9 -42.10 -36.92 -34.80
CA GLY A 9 -41.46 -36.75 -33.49
C GLY A 9 -40.77 -35.39 -33.44
N GLY A 10 -40.66 -34.82 -32.25
CA GLY A 10 -40.03 -33.51 -32.06
C GLY A 10 -38.59 -33.50 -32.57
N ASN A 11 -38.27 -32.59 -33.48
CA ASN A 11 -36.88 -32.31 -33.86
C ASN A 11 -36.17 -31.69 -32.65
N GLU A 12 -35.19 -32.40 -32.10
CA GLU A 12 -34.25 -31.81 -31.15
C GLU A 12 -33.37 -30.81 -31.91
N VAL A 13 -33.62 -29.52 -31.70
CA VAL A 13 -32.70 -28.47 -32.13
C VAL A 13 -31.51 -28.56 -31.18
N LYS A 14 -30.37 -29.06 -31.67
CA LYS A 14 -29.11 -29.00 -30.93
C LYS A 14 -28.81 -27.53 -30.68
N VAL A 15 -29.00 -27.09 -29.44
CA VAL A 15 -28.58 -25.77 -29.00
C VAL A 15 -27.06 -25.82 -29.03
N ASP A 16 -26.48 -25.15 -30.01
CA ASP A 16 -25.04 -25.03 -30.13
C ASP A 16 -24.57 -24.32 -28.87
N ALA A 17 -23.94 -25.06 -27.95
CA ALA A 17 -23.42 -24.54 -26.69
C ALA A 17 -22.11 -23.76 -26.91
N ASN A 18 -22.01 -23.07 -28.05
CA ASN A 18 -21.14 -21.92 -28.16
C ASN A 18 -21.87 -20.78 -27.48
N GLU A 19 -21.63 -20.60 -26.19
CA GLU A 19 -21.66 -19.27 -25.57
C GLU A 19 -20.56 -18.42 -26.23
N SER A 20 -20.70 -18.16 -27.54
CA SER A 20 -20.01 -17.08 -28.20
C SER A 20 -20.36 -15.85 -27.38
N ILE A 21 -19.36 -15.28 -26.72
CA ILE A 21 -19.47 -14.00 -26.01
C ILE A 21 -20.30 -13.10 -26.90
N LEU A 22 -21.57 -12.90 -26.50
CA LEU A 22 -22.53 -12.08 -27.23
C LEU A 22 -21.80 -10.80 -27.60
N GLU A 23 -21.78 -10.47 -28.90
CA GLU A 23 -21.16 -9.27 -29.46
C GLU A 23 -21.25 -8.13 -28.43
N ILE A 24 -20.14 -7.84 -27.76
CA ILE A 24 -20.11 -6.75 -26.79
C ILE A 24 -20.41 -5.51 -27.62
N PRO A 25 -21.50 -4.78 -27.33
CA PRO A 25 -21.85 -3.59 -28.09
C PRO A 25 -20.62 -2.69 -28.21
N SER A 26 -20.31 -2.18 -29.40
CA SER A 26 -19.05 -1.44 -29.64
C SER A 26 -18.89 -0.19 -28.76
N ASN A 27 -19.95 0.22 -28.07
CA ASN A 27 -19.99 1.29 -27.08
C ASN A 27 -19.80 0.83 -25.63
N ARG A 28 -19.42 -0.43 -25.38
CA ARG A 28 -19.13 -0.97 -24.05
C ARG A 28 -17.72 -1.55 -24.00
N THR A 29 -17.02 -1.27 -22.91
CA THR A 29 -15.69 -1.81 -22.63
C THR A 29 -15.78 -2.78 -21.46
N LEU A 30 -15.23 -3.98 -21.63
CA LEU A 30 -15.04 -4.94 -20.56
C LEU A 30 -13.58 -4.88 -20.10
N LEU A 31 -13.36 -4.58 -18.82
CA LEU A 31 -12.03 -4.59 -18.20
C LEU A 31 -11.94 -5.76 -17.22
N ILE A 32 -11.02 -6.69 -17.48
CA ILE A 32 -10.75 -7.83 -16.60
C ILE A 32 -9.34 -7.66 -16.04
N GLN A 33 -9.23 -7.35 -14.75
CA GLN A 33 -7.97 -7.24 -14.04
C GLN A 33 -8.11 -7.67 -12.58
N LYS A 34 -6.99 -8.10 -11.97
CA LYS A 34 -6.90 -8.34 -10.53
C LYS A 34 -6.73 -6.99 -9.82
N LEU A 35 -7.82 -6.46 -9.28
CA LEU A 35 -7.85 -5.15 -8.61
C LEU A 35 -7.62 -5.24 -7.09
N THR A 36 -7.79 -6.42 -6.50
CA THR A 36 -7.60 -6.70 -5.06
C THR A 36 -6.68 -7.91 -4.87
N ASN A 37 -6.01 -7.99 -3.71
CA ASN A 37 -5.18 -9.15 -3.39
C ASN A 37 -6.02 -10.41 -3.14
N GLU A 38 -7.16 -10.24 -2.50
CA GLU A 38 -8.12 -11.30 -2.22
C GLU A 38 -8.96 -11.65 -3.45
N GLN A 39 -9.15 -12.95 -3.66
CA GLN A 39 -9.99 -13.45 -4.74
C GLN A 39 -11.47 -13.36 -4.35
N PRO A 40 -12.35 -12.85 -5.23
CA PRO A 40 -13.78 -12.83 -4.93
C PRO A 40 -14.33 -14.26 -4.86
N VAL A 41 -15.38 -14.44 -4.06
CA VAL A 41 -16.05 -15.75 -3.86
C VAL A 41 -16.65 -16.31 -5.16
N GLY A 42 -16.94 -15.44 -6.13
CA GLY A 42 -17.40 -15.80 -7.45
C GLY A 42 -17.13 -14.69 -8.48
N PRO A 43 -17.40 -14.96 -9.76
CA PRO A 43 -17.28 -13.94 -10.80
C PRO A 43 -18.27 -12.79 -10.55
N GLU A 44 -17.74 -11.58 -10.36
CA GLU A 44 -18.53 -10.35 -10.20
C GLU A 44 -18.36 -9.48 -11.46
N ALA A 45 -19.47 -9.19 -12.14
CA ALA A 45 -19.51 -8.21 -13.21
C ALA A 45 -20.01 -6.88 -12.63
N VAL A 46 -19.14 -5.87 -12.59
CA VAL A 46 -19.47 -4.54 -12.07
C VAL A 46 -19.66 -3.58 -13.24
N TYR A 47 -20.72 -2.79 -13.15
CA TYR A 47 -21.11 -1.80 -14.16
C TYR A 47 -21.01 -0.39 -13.58
N ASP A 48 -21.06 0.62 -14.45
CA ASP A 48 -21.16 2.04 -14.10
C ASP A 48 -19.98 2.63 -13.28
N LEU A 49 -18.84 1.93 -13.22
CA LEU A 49 -17.58 2.51 -12.73
C LEU A 49 -16.97 3.42 -13.80
N GLN A 50 -17.26 4.71 -13.72
CA GLN A 50 -16.83 5.70 -14.71
C GLN A 50 -15.53 6.42 -14.34
N THR A 51 -15.15 6.43 -13.05
CA THR A 51 -13.97 7.14 -12.55
C THR A 51 -13.04 6.20 -11.80
N VAL A 52 -11.76 6.58 -11.71
CA VAL A 52 -10.75 5.82 -10.97
C VAL A 52 -11.15 5.76 -9.48
N GLU A 53 -11.64 6.86 -8.93
CA GLU A 53 -12.07 6.97 -7.55
C GLU A 53 -13.21 5.99 -7.23
N ALA A 54 -14.18 5.83 -8.15
CA ALA A 54 -15.26 4.86 -7.98
C ALA A 54 -14.74 3.42 -7.93
N VAL A 55 -13.68 3.11 -8.68
CA VAL A 55 -13.01 1.80 -8.61
C VAL A 55 -12.37 1.61 -7.23
N PHE A 56 -11.64 2.61 -6.73
CA PHE A 56 -11.02 2.53 -5.39
C PHE A 56 -12.06 2.43 -4.27
N GLU A 57 -13.16 3.17 -4.35
CA GLU A 57 -14.24 3.11 -3.34
C GLU A 57 -14.94 1.75 -3.33
N LYS A 58 -15.11 1.13 -4.49
CA LYS A 58 -15.72 -0.20 -4.63
C LYS A 58 -14.80 -1.32 -4.15
N TYR A 59 -13.55 -1.33 -4.60
CA TYR A 59 -12.63 -2.46 -4.38
C TYR A 59 -11.76 -2.31 -3.13
N LYS A 60 -11.58 -1.10 -2.60
CA LYS A 60 -10.84 -0.78 -1.36
C LYS A 60 -9.57 -1.64 -1.18
N PRO A 61 -8.63 -1.57 -2.13
CA PRO A 61 -7.46 -2.42 -2.10
C PRO A 61 -6.66 -2.22 -0.81
N SER A 62 -6.32 -3.33 -0.16
CA SER A 62 -5.45 -3.37 1.02
C SER A 62 -4.31 -4.36 0.83
N VAL A 63 -3.18 -4.08 1.48
CA VAL A 63 -2.00 -4.93 1.48
C VAL A 63 -1.43 -4.99 2.88
N ASP A 64 -1.16 -6.20 3.34
CA ASP A 64 -0.46 -6.46 4.60
C ASP A 64 1.04 -6.54 4.35
N PHE A 65 1.82 -5.89 5.22
CA PHE A 65 3.26 -5.81 5.19
C PHE A 65 3.83 -6.36 6.48
N ASP A 66 4.80 -7.25 6.37
CA ASP A 66 5.59 -7.73 7.51
C ASP A 66 6.96 -7.05 7.47
N PHE A 67 7.27 -6.29 8.52
CA PHE A 67 8.56 -5.63 8.71
C PHE A 67 9.39 -6.41 9.74
N ILE A 68 10.69 -6.47 9.53
CA ILE A 68 11.65 -6.96 10.53
C ILE A 68 12.33 -5.73 11.12
N THR A 69 12.18 -5.53 12.43
CA THR A 69 12.81 -4.42 13.13
C THR A 69 14.30 -4.67 13.38
N GLU A 70 15.04 -3.64 13.80
CA GLU A 70 16.46 -3.77 14.18
C GLU A 70 16.68 -4.76 15.33
N GLU A 71 15.65 -4.98 16.17
CA GLU A 71 15.67 -5.93 17.28
C GLU A 71 15.34 -7.37 16.83
N GLY A 72 15.04 -7.57 15.55
CA GLY A 72 14.66 -8.87 14.98
C GLY A 72 13.22 -9.29 15.28
N SER A 73 12.37 -8.36 15.73
CA SER A 73 10.93 -8.61 15.90
C SER A 73 10.17 -8.35 14.60
N ASP A 74 9.17 -9.20 14.34
CA ASP A 74 8.25 -9.04 13.21
C ASP A 74 7.13 -8.07 13.58
N LEU A 75 6.87 -7.10 12.70
CA LEU A 75 5.80 -6.13 12.81
C LEU A 75 4.92 -6.21 11.56
N SER A 76 3.69 -6.69 11.73
CA SER A 76 2.69 -6.70 10.66
C SER A 76 1.87 -5.41 10.66
N GLU A 77 1.81 -4.73 9.52
CA GLU A 77 0.95 -3.56 9.29
C GLU A 77 0.09 -3.75 8.05
N SER A 78 -1.17 -3.31 8.10
CA SER A 78 -2.05 -3.29 6.92
C SER A 78 -2.16 -1.87 6.39
N MET A 79 -1.99 -1.70 5.08
CA MET A 79 -2.21 -0.42 4.41
C MET A 79 -3.42 -0.50 3.48
N VAL A 80 -4.21 0.57 3.46
CA VAL A 80 -5.37 0.73 2.58
C VAL A 80 -5.08 1.85 1.59
N PHE A 81 -5.36 1.61 0.31
CA PHE A 81 -5.17 2.57 -0.77
C PHE A 81 -6.52 3.15 -1.18
N GLN A 82 -6.62 4.48 -1.18
CA GLN A 82 -7.83 5.23 -1.54
C GLN A 82 -7.73 5.87 -2.93
N ASN A 83 -6.51 6.12 -3.41
CA ASN A 83 -6.26 6.72 -4.72
C ASN A 83 -4.90 6.31 -5.29
N LEU A 84 -4.61 6.73 -6.53
CA LEU A 84 -3.35 6.44 -7.22
C LEU A 84 -2.11 7.08 -6.56
N GLY A 85 -2.28 8.19 -5.85
CA GLY A 85 -1.21 8.87 -5.12
C GLY A 85 -0.73 8.08 -3.90
N ASP A 86 -1.54 7.18 -3.35
CA ASP A 86 -1.19 6.38 -2.18
C ASP A 86 -0.10 5.34 -2.48
N PHE A 87 0.09 4.98 -3.75
CA PHE A 87 1.18 4.11 -4.20
C PHE A 87 2.53 4.82 -4.29
N GLY A 88 2.56 6.14 -4.08
CA GLY A 88 3.79 6.92 -4.07
C GLY A 88 4.65 6.58 -2.84
N ALA A 89 5.97 6.53 -3.00
CA ALA A 89 6.89 6.24 -1.90
C ALA A 89 6.77 7.21 -0.70
N LYS A 90 6.33 8.45 -0.94
CA LYS A 90 6.04 9.41 0.12
C LYS A 90 4.79 9.01 0.91
N SER A 91 3.68 8.76 0.20
CA SER A 91 2.41 8.36 0.79
C SER A 91 2.52 7.05 1.55
N ILE A 92 3.23 6.05 1.01
CA ILE A 92 3.51 4.78 1.70
C ILE A 92 4.22 5.01 3.03
N LYS A 93 5.23 5.90 3.05
CA LYS A 93 5.94 6.25 4.29
C LYS A 93 5.07 7.00 5.29
N GLU A 94 4.15 7.83 4.81
CA GLU A 94 3.24 8.60 5.67
C GLU A 94 2.11 7.73 6.25
N ASN A 95 1.61 6.78 5.47
CA ASN A 95 0.49 5.89 5.80
C ASN A 95 0.91 4.68 6.65
N SER A 96 2.20 4.35 6.72
CA SER A 96 2.75 3.35 7.64
C SER A 96 3.21 4.00 8.95
N PRO A 97 2.63 3.64 10.10
CA PRO A 97 3.09 4.12 11.41
C PRO A 97 4.60 3.89 11.64
N PHE A 98 5.09 2.68 11.32
CA PHE A 98 6.49 2.34 11.46
C PHE A 98 7.40 3.17 10.55
N LEU A 99 7.12 3.21 9.25
CA LEU A 99 7.96 3.95 8.31
C LEU A 99 7.89 5.46 8.53
N ASN A 100 6.76 5.99 9.01
CA ASN A 100 6.62 7.39 9.34
C ASN A 100 7.51 7.77 10.52
N LYS A 101 7.50 6.96 11.58
CA LYS A 101 8.39 7.13 12.74
C LYS A 101 9.86 7.07 12.29
N LEU A 102 10.24 6.05 11.51
CA LEU A 102 11.60 5.89 11.01
C LEU A 102 12.03 7.07 10.12
N ASN A 103 11.15 7.55 9.25
CA ASN A 103 11.42 8.73 8.41
C ASN A 103 11.60 10.00 9.26
N THR A 104 10.79 10.16 10.29
CA THR A 104 10.89 11.29 11.24
C THR A 104 12.22 11.26 11.98
N GLU A 105 12.61 10.11 12.52
CA GLU A 105 13.90 9.92 13.20
C GLU A 105 15.07 10.22 12.25
N LYS A 106 15.01 9.71 11.02
CA LYS A 106 15.99 10.02 9.97
C LYS A 106 16.08 11.53 9.72
N GLU A 107 14.97 12.21 9.50
CA GLU A 107 14.96 13.66 9.23
C GLU A 107 15.52 14.47 10.41
N GLN A 108 15.18 14.09 11.64
CA GLN A 108 15.72 14.71 12.84
C GLN A 108 17.24 14.48 12.95
N ALA A 109 17.71 13.25 12.73
CA ALA A 109 19.13 12.93 12.72
C ALA A 109 19.91 13.75 11.68
N TYR A 110 19.36 13.88 10.46
CA TYR A 110 19.96 14.73 9.42
C TYR A 110 20.04 16.20 9.84
N LYS A 111 18.98 16.73 10.46
CA LYS A 111 18.97 18.11 10.97
C LYS A 111 20.04 18.29 12.06
N ILE A 112 20.17 17.34 12.98
CA ILE A 112 21.18 17.36 14.05
C ILE A 112 22.58 17.35 13.43
N VAL A 113 22.87 16.40 12.54
CA VAL A 113 24.18 16.31 11.86
C VAL A 113 24.52 17.60 11.10
N ARG A 114 23.54 18.20 10.42
CA ARG A 114 23.73 19.47 9.73
C ARG A 114 24.07 20.61 10.69
N GLN A 115 23.38 20.71 11.82
CA GLN A 115 23.68 21.73 12.84
C GLN A 115 25.07 21.51 13.45
N LEU A 116 25.39 20.27 13.81
CA LEU A 116 26.70 19.89 14.35
C LEU A 116 27.84 20.21 13.39
N SER A 117 27.68 19.91 12.10
CA SER A 117 28.70 20.17 11.07
C SER A 117 28.80 21.64 10.64
N SER A 118 27.74 22.44 10.83
CA SER A 118 27.76 23.87 10.46
C SER A 118 28.44 24.76 11.50
N ASN A 119 28.45 24.35 12.77
CA ASN A 119 28.99 25.16 13.86
C ASN A 119 30.41 24.72 14.26
N ARG A 120 31.41 25.52 13.85
CA ARG A 120 32.84 25.28 14.17
C ARG A 120 33.13 25.20 15.67
N GLY A 121 32.38 25.94 16.51
CA GLY A 121 32.51 25.89 17.96
C GLY A 121 32.05 24.56 18.53
N LEU A 122 30.89 24.06 18.08
CA LEU A 122 30.37 22.74 18.49
C LEU A 122 31.27 21.60 17.99
N ILE A 123 31.81 21.69 16.77
CA ILE A 123 32.78 20.69 16.27
C ILE A 123 34.00 20.59 17.19
N LYS A 124 34.59 21.72 17.57
CA LYS A 124 35.74 21.75 18.48
C LYS A 124 35.38 21.24 19.88
N ALA A 125 34.21 21.61 20.39
CA ALA A 125 33.71 21.14 21.69
C ALA A 125 33.48 19.62 21.71
N ILE A 126 33.00 19.03 20.62
CA ILE A 126 32.75 17.58 20.51
C ILE A 126 34.06 16.79 20.30
N GLN A 127 35.10 17.42 19.78
CA GLN A 127 36.43 16.80 19.63
C GLN A 127 37.15 16.63 20.97
N ASP A 128 36.84 17.44 21.98
CA ASP A 128 37.33 17.27 23.34
C ASP A 128 36.47 16.22 24.08
N PRO A 129 37.06 15.08 24.51
CA PRO A 129 36.32 14.03 25.21
C PRO A 129 35.57 14.50 26.45
N ALA A 130 36.16 15.41 27.24
CA ALA A 130 35.57 15.87 28.50
C ALA A 130 34.35 16.76 28.26
N VAL A 131 34.43 17.65 27.27
CA VAL A 131 33.31 18.55 26.91
C VAL A 131 32.20 17.78 26.22
N LYS A 132 32.54 16.78 25.41
CA LYS A 132 31.55 15.87 24.79
C LYS A 132 30.74 15.12 25.85
N GLU A 133 31.40 14.55 26.85
CA GLU A 133 30.74 13.80 27.93
C GLU A 133 29.80 14.72 28.75
N ALA A 134 30.24 15.93 29.08
CA ALA A 134 29.40 16.92 29.75
C ALA A 134 28.17 17.34 28.93
N ILE A 135 28.31 17.46 27.60
CA ILE A 135 27.17 17.76 26.70
C ILE A 135 26.18 16.58 26.66
N ILE A 136 26.68 15.33 26.63
CA ILE A 136 25.83 14.14 26.67
C ILE A 136 25.04 14.09 27.97
N GLU A 137 25.72 14.28 29.12
CA GLU A 137 25.09 14.29 30.43
C GLU A 137 24.01 15.39 30.54
N LEU A 138 24.29 16.59 30.03
CA LEU A 138 23.30 17.67 29.98
C LEU A 138 22.07 17.30 29.14
N LEU A 139 22.27 16.66 27.98
CA LEU A 139 21.17 16.21 27.12
C LEU A 139 20.37 15.06 27.75
N GLU A 140 21.02 14.13 28.43
CA GLU A 140 20.37 13.05 29.17
C GLU A 140 19.54 13.59 30.33
N ASN A 141 20.07 14.55 31.08
CA ASN A 141 19.34 15.24 32.14
C ASN A 141 18.13 16.01 31.57
N ALA A 142 18.29 16.75 30.48
CA ALA A 142 17.17 17.43 29.82
C ALA A 142 16.10 16.46 29.30
N LYS A 143 16.51 15.32 28.73
CA LYS A 143 15.60 14.24 28.32
C LYS A 143 14.83 13.68 29.51
N ASN A 144 15.51 13.43 30.62
CA ASN A 144 14.89 12.91 31.85
C ASN A 144 13.92 13.93 32.45
N GLU A 145 14.23 15.23 32.44
CA GLU A 145 13.31 16.28 32.88
C GLU A 145 12.03 16.34 32.05
N ILE A 146 12.12 16.15 30.73
CA ILE A 146 10.96 16.12 29.83
C ILE A 146 10.11 14.88 30.10
N ASN A 147 10.73 13.71 30.27
CA ASN A 147 10.02 12.45 30.51
C ASN A 147 9.39 12.37 31.92
N ASN A 148 10.03 12.98 32.93
CA ASN A 148 9.53 13.00 34.32
C ASN A 148 8.53 14.12 34.60
N LYS A 149 8.27 15.02 33.64
CA LYS A 149 7.26 16.09 33.76
C LYS A 149 5.84 15.64 33.35
N GLN A 150 5.52 14.36 33.53
CA GLN A 150 4.14 13.85 33.53
C GLN A 150 3.54 13.87 34.92
#